data_AF-A0A7C9NQC6-F1
#
_entry.id   AF-A0A7C9NQC6-F1
#
_cell.length_a   1.000
_cell.length_b   1.000
_cell.length_c   1.000
_cell.angle_alpha   90.00
_cell.angle_beta   90.00
_cell.angle_gamma   90.00
#
_symmetry.space_group_name_H-M   'P 1'
#
loop_
_entity.id
_entity.type
_entity.pdbx_description
1 polymer ?
#
loop_
_entity_poly.entity_id
_entity_poly.type
_entity_poly.pdbx_seq_one_letter_code
_entity_poly.pdbx_strand_id
1 'polypeptide(L)'
;MSTAPLKTLDLTEPMGAPRPPHPLREFWSYFSANRGALAGLIIVVTVLLIALFAPVLAPHAPNLTNTAVFLQPPAWQTGGSWSYPLGTDAIGRDILSRLMHGARLSL
;
A
#
# COMPACT_ATOMS: atom_id res chain seq x y z
N MET A 1 -23.86 65.07 36.40
CA MET A 1 -22.85 63.99 36.37
C MET A 1 -23.51 62.76 35.77
N SER A 2 -23.06 62.37 34.59
CA SER A 2 -23.68 61.39 33.68
C SER A 2 -23.49 59.96 34.20
N THR A 3 -24.57 59.24 34.49
CA THR A 3 -24.56 57.79 34.70
C THR A 3 -24.66 57.10 33.35
N ALA A 4 -23.52 56.66 32.81
CA ALA A 4 -23.49 55.83 31.61
C ALA A 4 -24.24 54.51 31.87
N PRO A 5 -25.12 54.06 30.97
CA PRO A 5 -25.79 52.77 31.15
C PRO A 5 -24.76 51.65 30.97
N LEU A 6 -24.69 50.75 31.95
CA LEU A 6 -23.90 49.53 31.89
C LEU A 6 -24.38 48.72 30.69
N LYS A 7 -23.50 48.56 29.70
CA LYS A 7 -23.71 47.67 28.56
C LYS A 7 -23.75 46.24 29.10
N THR A 8 -24.96 45.70 29.22
CA THR A 8 -25.21 44.30 29.56
C THR A 8 -24.49 43.44 28.53
N LEU A 9 -23.36 42.84 28.92
CA LEU A 9 -22.68 41.84 28.10
C LEU A 9 -23.56 40.61 28.14
N ASP A 10 -24.36 40.45 27.10
CA ASP A 10 -25.15 39.27 26.83
C ASP A 10 -24.18 38.10 26.63
N LEU A 11 -23.81 37.41 27.71
CA LEU A 11 -23.11 36.14 27.69
C LEU A 11 -24.07 35.04 27.23
N THR A 12 -24.58 35.18 26.02
CA THR A 12 -25.02 34.02 25.27
C THR A 12 -23.77 33.42 24.63
N GLU A 13 -22.94 32.76 25.45
CA GLU A 13 -21.91 31.85 24.94
C GLU A 13 -22.59 30.88 23.96
N PRO A 14 -22.15 30.77 22.70
CA PRO A 14 -22.79 29.87 21.77
C PRO A 14 -22.59 28.43 22.26
N MET A 15 -23.64 27.88 22.89
CA MET A 15 -23.67 26.48 23.31
C MET A 15 -23.54 25.59 22.07
N GLY A 16 -22.32 25.11 21.84
CA GLY A 16 -22.02 24.05 20.89
C GLY A 16 -21.55 24.53 19.52
N ALA A 17 -20.37 25.17 19.45
CA ALA A 17 -19.62 25.18 18.19
C ALA A 17 -19.36 23.71 17.77
N PRO A 18 -19.66 23.31 16.52
CA PRO A 18 -19.40 21.94 16.06
C PRO A 18 -17.92 21.61 16.29
N ARG A 19 -17.63 20.48 16.94
CA ARG A 19 -16.24 20.02 17.06
C ARG A 19 -15.65 19.90 15.65
N PRO A 20 -14.49 20.51 15.36
CA PRO A 20 -13.85 20.36 14.06
C PRO A 20 -13.68 18.86 13.77
N PRO A 21 -13.96 18.41 12.54
CA PRO A 21 -13.82 17.02 12.18
C PRO A 21 -12.38 16.56 12.46
N HIS A 22 -12.23 15.29 12.82
CA HIS A 22 -10.92 14.72 13.11
C HIS A 22 -9.99 14.88 11.89
N PRO A 23 -8.74 15.38 12.05
CA PRO A 23 -7.84 15.71 10.93
C PRO A 23 -7.67 14.57 9.91
N LEU A 24 -7.65 13.31 10.37
CA LEU A 24 -7.56 12.14 9.51
C LEU A 24 -8.78 11.94 8.60
N ARG A 25 -9.98 12.29 9.07
CA ARG A 25 -11.22 12.16 8.29
C ARG A 25 -11.25 13.18 7.16
N GLU A 26 -10.78 14.38 7.43
CA GLU A 26 -10.66 15.46 6.45
C GLU A 26 -9.61 15.12 5.40
N PHE A 27 -8.41 14.68 5.83
CA PHE A 27 -7.38 14.19 4.92
C PHE A 27 -7.89 13.06 4.01
N TRP A 28 -8.57 12.05 4.57
CA TRP A 28 -9.09 10.94 3.78
C TRP A 28 -10.17 11.38 2.78
N SER A 29 -11.03 12.33 3.15
CA SER A 29 -12.02 12.91 2.23
C SER A 29 -11.36 13.55 1.01
N TYR A 30 -10.32 14.36 1.23
CA TYR A 30 -9.58 15.00 0.13
C TYR A 30 -8.73 14.00 -0.67
N PHE A 31 -8.11 13.03 0.00
CA PHE A 31 -7.29 12.00 -0.64
C PHE A 31 -8.13 11.11 -1.55
N SER A 32 -9.28 10.64 -1.06
CA SER A 32 -10.19 9.76 -1.81
C SER A 32 -10.89 10.46 -2.98
N ALA A 33 -11.04 11.79 -2.94
CA ALA A 33 -11.51 12.57 -4.08
C ALA A 33 -10.52 12.55 -5.27
N ASN A 34 -9.22 12.31 -5.02
CA ASN A 34 -8.19 12.27 -6.05
C ASN A 34 -7.99 10.84 -6.57
N ARG A 35 -8.43 10.58 -7.81
CA ARG A 35 -8.29 9.26 -8.47
C ARG A 35 -6.84 8.79 -8.61
N GLY A 36 -5.90 9.72 -8.82
CA GLY A 36 -4.47 9.39 -8.91
C GLY A 36 -3.90 8.96 -7.56
N ALA A 37 -4.30 9.65 -6.49
CA ALA A 37 -3.91 9.30 -5.12
C ALA A 37 -4.46 7.91 -4.72
N LEU A 38 -5.72 7.62 -5.07
CA LEU A 38 -6.30 6.30 -4.88
C LEU A 38 -5.59 5.21 -5.69
N ALA A 39 -5.26 5.47 -6.96
CA ALA A 39 -4.51 4.51 -7.79
C ALA A 39 -3.14 4.19 -7.17
N GLY A 40 -2.41 5.21 -6.70
CA GLY A 40 -1.14 5.03 -6.00
C GLY A 40 -1.31 4.21 -4.71
N LEU A 41 -2.33 4.53 -3.90
CA LEU A 41 -2.63 3.78 -2.68
C LEU A 41 -2.94 2.31 -2.98
N ILE A 42 -3.71 2.02 -4.02
CA ILE A 42 -4.03 0.65 -4.44
C ILE A 42 -2.75 -0.11 -4.79
N ILE A 43 -1.84 0.50 -5.56
CA ILE A 43 -0.56 -0.12 -5.93
C ILE A 43 0.26 -0.43 -4.68
N VAL A 44 0.42 0.54 -3.78
CA VAL A 44 1.18 0.36 -2.53
C VAL A 44 0.57 -0.75 -1.69
N VAL A 45 -0.74 -0.71 -1.43
CA VAL A 45 -1.45 -1.75 -0.66
C VAL A 45 -1.28 -3.12 -1.32
N THR A 46 -1.38 -3.21 -2.65
CA THR A 46 -1.18 -4.47 -3.36
C THR A 46 0.23 -5.04 -3.15
N VAL A 47 1.26 -4.21 -3.26
CA VAL A 47 2.66 -4.63 -3.00
C VAL A 47 2.83 -5.06 -1.55
N LEU A 48 2.25 -4.33 -0.59
CA LEU A 48 2.28 -4.68 0.83
C LEU A 48 1.64 -6.06 1.08
N LEU A 49 0.49 -6.32 0.45
CA LEU A 49 -0.19 -7.61 0.57
C LEU A 49 0.65 -8.73 -0.04
N ILE A 50 1.21 -8.54 -1.23
CA ILE A 50 2.08 -9.54 -1.88
C ILE A 50 3.29 -9.85 -0.98
N ALA A 51 3.91 -8.82 -0.41
CA ALA A 51 5.06 -8.98 0.49
C ALA A 51 4.68 -9.69 1.79
N LEU A 52 3.56 -9.33 2.41
CA LEU A 52 3.08 -9.97 3.64
C LEU A 52 2.74 -11.45 3.42
N PHE A 53 2.08 -11.75 2.30
CA PHE A 53 1.66 -13.11 1.93
C PHE A 53 2.70 -13.87 1.08
N ALA A 54 3.91 -13.33 0.91
CA ALA A 54 5.00 -13.97 0.17
C ALA A 54 5.24 -15.45 0.54
N PRO A 55 5.30 -15.87 1.82
CA PRO A 55 5.54 -17.28 2.15
C PRO A 55 4.42 -18.25 1.74
N VAL A 56 3.22 -17.74 1.40
CA VAL A 56 2.07 -18.54 0.95
C VAL A 56 1.86 -18.40 -0.56
N LEU A 57 2.14 -17.23 -1.13
CA LEU A 57 1.95 -16.93 -2.55
C LEU A 57 3.13 -17.35 -3.44
N ALA A 58 4.35 -17.39 -2.90
CA ALA A 58 5.53 -17.74 -3.66
C ALA A 58 5.49 -19.22 -4.07
N PRO A 59 5.65 -19.55 -5.37
CA PRO A 59 5.67 -20.94 -5.84
C PRO A 59 6.83 -21.76 -5.26
N HIS A 60 7.96 -21.11 -4.98
CA HIS A 60 9.20 -21.75 -4.53
C HIS A 60 9.87 -20.96 -3.41
N ALA A 61 10.73 -21.60 -2.63
CA ALA A 61 11.57 -20.87 -1.68
C ALA A 61 12.56 -19.96 -2.44
N PRO A 62 12.82 -18.72 -1.99
CA PRO A 62 13.59 -17.73 -2.74
C PRO A 62 15.08 -18.09 -2.90
N ASN A 63 15.58 -19.00 -2.06
CA ASN A 63 16.92 -19.54 -2.04
C ASN A 63 17.03 -20.95 -2.62
N LEU A 64 15.91 -21.53 -3.09
CA LEU A 64 15.91 -22.84 -3.73
C LEU A 64 16.49 -22.72 -5.14
N THR A 65 17.56 -23.46 -5.37
CA THR A 65 18.29 -23.49 -6.63
C THR A 65 17.97 -24.78 -7.36
N ASN A 66 17.50 -24.69 -8.61
CA ASN A 66 17.23 -25.84 -9.45
C ASN A 66 18.09 -25.77 -10.72
N THR A 67 19.15 -26.57 -10.76
CA THR A 67 20.11 -26.60 -11.87
C THR A 67 19.57 -27.26 -13.14
N ALA A 68 18.37 -27.84 -13.12
CA ALA A 68 17.74 -28.34 -14.34
C ALA A 68 17.07 -27.23 -15.17
N VAL A 69 16.83 -26.06 -14.57
CA VAL A 69 16.03 -24.96 -15.16
C VAL A 69 16.81 -23.66 -15.16
N PHE A 70 17.96 -23.63 -15.84
CA PHE A 70 18.73 -22.40 -16.00
C PHE A 70 18.11 -21.48 -17.06
N LEU A 71 18.05 -20.17 -16.75
CA LEU A 71 17.64 -19.13 -17.71
C LEU A 71 16.31 -19.46 -18.41
N GLN A 72 15.38 -20.07 -17.68
CA GLN A 72 14.09 -20.42 -18.23
C GLN A 72 13.33 -19.13 -18.53
N PRO A 73 12.78 -18.97 -19.76
CA PRO A 73 12.05 -17.77 -20.10
C PRO A 73 10.72 -17.70 -19.33
N PRO A 74 10.09 -16.51 -19.25
CA PRO A 74 8.79 -16.35 -18.62
C PRO A 74 7.71 -17.24 -19.25
N ALA A 75 6.66 -17.56 -18.49
CA ALA A 75 5.63 -18.51 -18.90
C ALA A 75 4.89 -18.16 -20.21
N TRP A 76 4.87 -16.87 -20.60
CA TRP A 76 4.25 -16.40 -21.83
C TRP A 76 5.16 -16.48 -23.07
N GLN A 77 6.41 -16.91 -22.92
CA GLN A 77 7.35 -17.11 -24.02
C GLN A 77 7.52 -18.59 -24.35
N THR A 78 7.95 -18.88 -25.58
CA THR A 78 8.23 -20.26 -26.02
C THR A 78 9.30 -20.90 -25.13
N GLY A 79 8.99 -22.08 -24.56
CA GLY A 79 9.87 -22.77 -23.62
C GLY A 79 9.70 -22.34 -22.15
N GLY A 80 8.79 -21.41 -21.86
CA GLY A 80 8.41 -21.02 -20.50
C GLY A 80 7.47 -22.02 -19.84
N SER A 81 7.35 -21.95 -18.51
CA SER A 81 6.43 -22.77 -17.72
C SER A 81 5.77 -21.94 -16.63
N TRP A 82 4.49 -22.22 -16.36
CA TRP A 82 3.76 -21.63 -15.23
C TRP A 82 4.30 -22.06 -13.86
N SER A 83 5.16 -23.09 -13.80
CA SER A 83 5.92 -23.39 -12.58
C SER A 83 6.90 -22.27 -12.22
N TYR A 84 7.43 -21.55 -13.22
CA TYR A 84 8.28 -20.38 -13.06
C TYR A 84 7.68 -19.20 -13.84
N PRO A 85 6.65 -18.52 -13.30
CA PRO A 85 5.87 -17.56 -14.08
C PRO A 85 6.69 -16.44 -14.72
N LEU A 86 7.69 -15.94 -13.99
CA LEU A 86 8.64 -14.93 -14.48
C LEU A 86 9.96 -15.53 -14.99
N GLY A 87 10.04 -16.86 -15.06
CA GLY A 87 11.25 -17.58 -15.41
C GLY A 87 12.22 -17.75 -14.25
N THR A 88 13.43 -18.20 -14.59
CA THR A 88 14.50 -18.48 -13.63
C THR A 88 15.76 -17.68 -13.94
N ASP A 89 16.59 -17.46 -12.93
CA ASP A 89 17.87 -16.78 -13.10
C ASP A 89 18.99 -17.72 -13.61
N ALA A 90 20.22 -17.18 -13.72
CA ALA A 90 21.39 -17.90 -14.23
C ALA A 90 21.80 -19.12 -13.38
N ILE A 91 21.26 -19.26 -12.17
CA ILE A 91 21.48 -20.45 -11.33
C ILE A 91 20.19 -21.26 -11.13
N GLY A 92 19.09 -20.91 -11.79
CA GLY A 92 17.84 -21.66 -11.76
C GLY A 92 16.97 -21.37 -10.53
N ARG A 93 17.06 -20.17 -9.95
CA ARG A 93 16.13 -19.71 -8.91
C ARG A 93 14.91 -19.04 -9.53
N ASP A 94 13.74 -19.25 -8.94
CA ASP A 94 12.49 -18.61 -9.36
C ASP A 94 12.52 -17.09 -9.13
N ILE A 95 12.43 -16.32 -10.22
CA ILE A 95 12.47 -14.85 -10.17
C ILE A 95 11.25 -14.29 -9.43
N LEU A 96 10.06 -14.88 -9.61
CA LEU A 96 8.84 -14.38 -8.97
C LEU A 96 8.92 -14.50 -7.45
N SER A 97 9.27 -15.69 -6.96
CA SER A 97 9.45 -15.93 -5.53
C SER A 97 10.49 -15.00 -4.93
N ARG A 98 11.60 -14.73 -5.64
CA ARG A 98 12.64 -13.80 -5.19
C ARG A 98 12.14 -12.36 -5.12
N LEU A 99 11.31 -11.91 -6.06
CA LEU A 99 10.71 -10.57 -6.00
C LEU A 99 9.74 -10.44 -4.83
N MET A 100 8.88 -11.43 -4.60
CA MET A 100 7.93 -11.41 -3.47
C MET A 100 8.64 -11.38 -2.12
N HIS A 101 9.64 -12.25 -1.94
CA HIS A 101 10.43 -12.28 -0.71
C HIS A 101 11.35 -11.06 -0.57
N GLY A 102 11.88 -10.52 -1.68
CA GLY A 102 12.62 -9.26 -1.69
C GLY A 102 11.75 -8.08 -1.26
N ALA A 103 10.51 -8.00 -1.76
CA ALA A 103 9.55 -6.99 -1.34
C ALA A 103 9.25 -7.09 0.17
N ARG A 104 9.11 -8.31 0.71
CA ARG A 104 8.94 -8.55 2.16
C ARG A 104 10.12 -8.08 3.00
N LEU A 105 11.36 -8.22 2.52
CA LEU A 105 12.55 -7.76 3.22
C LEU A 105 12.70 -6.22 3.20
N SER A 106 12.09 -5.55 2.23
CA SER A 106 12.10 -4.10 2.12
C SER A 106 11.02 -3.40 2.96
N LEU A 107 10.07 -4.16 3.52
CA LEU A 107 9.07 -3.65 4.48
C LEU A 107 9.68 -3.54 5.88
#